data_AF-A0A4U7JAH2-F1
#
_entry.id   AF-A0A4U7JAH2-F1
#
_cell.length_a   1.000
_cell.length_b   1.000
_cell.length_c   1.000
_cell.angle_alpha   90.00
_cell.angle_beta   90.00
_cell.angle_gamma   90.00
#
_symmetry.space_group_name_H-M   'P 1'
#
loop_
_entity.id
_entity.type
_entity.pdbx_description
1 polymer ?
#
loop_
_entity_poly.entity_id
_entity_poly.type
_entity_poly.pdbx_seq_one_letter_code
_entity_poly.pdbx_strand_id
1 'polypeptide(L)'
;MLTIKALALGAINPYTWVIIPFILIIVAAVVFAPSLYRLITIWLSNDEKARTTIMPNDRKSKKTSKAKFDGKINFEALEEIIDTAGYAYNPEKDIFFSTMEAWQRKMGYCRLYDEAAAPLGMIIDCEPIYFTYGGKRWLIEFWKGQYGMTTGCEIGIYTTAWPDLNIPNVFNGTFYKCANDKDRLYMQFSLKKNGEKLLSRKQKHWWLTGFKLGEFSNPSDLVLDIYITFKNKKMRNAFLTSLIETGYTDEEYGISGRTVAIRFDKPHTKQPYSRSPQTDMIVQRRNKMFCDQYNFITKSYSNIADKIMAVKEQSPELYKEILNIGKTLSLYDTYTKIKHYLENNSNFNNNYNSDSEV
;
A
#
# COMPACT_ATOMS: atom_id res chain seq x y z
N MET A 1 -14.57 21.88 -56.95
CA MET A 1 -14.22 20.48 -56.70
C MET A 1 -13.22 20.47 -55.54
N LEU A 2 -13.69 20.29 -54.30
CA LEU A 2 -12.87 20.29 -53.09
C LEU A 2 -12.43 18.85 -52.79
N THR A 3 -11.12 18.61 -52.74
CA THR A 3 -10.51 17.33 -52.35
C THR A 3 -10.25 17.29 -50.84
N ILE A 4 -10.92 16.36 -50.16
CA ILE A 4 -10.73 16.05 -48.75
C ILE A 4 -9.44 15.21 -48.60
N LYS A 5 -8.46 15.70 -47.85
CA LYS A 5 -7.32 14.90 -47.39
C LYS A 5 -7.75 14.07 -46.18
N ALA A 6 -7.83 12.75 -46.35
CA ALA A 6 -8.06 11.80 -45.28
C ALA A 6 -6.82 11.70 -44.37
N LEU A 7 -7.04 11.81 -43.05
CA LEU A 7 -6.07 11.46 -42.01
C LEU A 7 -5.77 9.95 -42.09
N ALA A 8 -4.51 9.59 -42.27
CA ALA A 8 -4.03 8.22 -42.09
C ALA A 8 -3.96 7.91 -40.58
N LEU A 9 -4.97 7.19 -40.07
CA LEU A 9 -4.87 6.48 -38.79
C LEU A 9 -3.83 5.36 -38.96
N GLY A 10 -2.78 5.40 -38.14
CA GLY A 10 -1.75 4.38 -38.11
C GLY A 10 -2.37 3.00 -37.91
N ALA A 11 -2.02 2.06 -38.80
CA ALA A 11 -2.48 0.69 -38.76
C ALA A 11 -2.06 0.04 -37.44
N ILE A 12 -3.02 -0.17 -36.53
CA ILE A 12 -2.83 -1.03 -35.37
C ILE A 12 -2.65 -2.45 -35.90
N ASN A 13 -1.50 -3.04 -35.60
CA ASN A 13 -1.14 -4.38 -36.05
C ASN A 13 -2.25 -5.38 -35.64
N PRO A 14 -2.89 -6.11 -36.58
CA PRO A 14 -4.01 -7.00 -36.26
C PRO A 14 -3.67 -8.08 -35.23
N TYR A 15 -2.37 -8.37 -35.00
CA TYR A 15 -1.92 -9.28 -33.96
C TYR A 15 -2.12 -8.75 -32.53
N THR A 16 -2.20 -7.44 -32.29
CA THR A 16 -2.38 -6.91 -30.91
C THR A 16 -3.76 -7.22 -30.35
N TRP A 17 -4.79 -7.31 -31.21
CA TRP A 17 -6.15 -7.64 -30.80
C TRP A 17 -6.36 -9.12 -30.49
N VAL A 18 -5.44 -9.99 -30.92
CA VAL A 18 -5.48 -11.44 -30.64
C VAL A 18 -4.58 -11.80 -29.46
N ILE A 19 -3.43 -11.13 -29.33
CA ILE A 19 -2.44 -11.42 -28.28
C ILE A 19 -2.96 -10.97 -26.90
N ILE A 20 -3.61 -9.82 -26.80
CA ILE A 20 -4.12 -9.31 -25.52
C ILE A 20 -5.16 -10.24 -24.86
N PRO A 21 -6.23 -10.69 -25.56
CA PRO A 21 -7.17 -11.64 -24.96
C PRO A 21 -6.52 -12.99 -24.66
N PHE A 22 -5.53 -13.44 -25.45
CA PHE A 22 -4.82 -14.69 -25.17
C PHE A 22 -3.94 -14.59 -23.90
N ILE A 23 -3.24 -13.47 -23.70
CA ILE A 23 -2.50 -13.17 -22.46
C ILE A 23 -3.47 -13.06 -21.28
N LEU A 24 -4.63 -12.42 -21.44
CA LEU A 24 -5.65 -12.34 -20.38
C LEU A 24 -6.24 -13.71 -20.03
N ILE A 25 -6.42 -14.61 -21.01
CA ILE A 25 -6.84 -15.99 -20.78
C ILE A 25 -5.75 -16.79 -20.07
N ILE A 26 -4.48 -16.62 -20.43
CA ILE A 26 -3.36 -17.28 -19.74
C ILE A 26 -3.20 -16.74 -18.32
N VAL A 27 -3.31 -15.43 -18.11
CA VAL A 27 -3.28 -14.82 -16.77
C VAL A 27 -4.48 -15.28 -15.95
N ALA A 28 -5.69 -15.32 -16.53
CA ALA A 28 -6.85 -15.91 -15.88
C ALA A 28 -6.63 -17.39 -15.58
N ALA A 29 -6.08 -18.18 -16.50
CA ALA A 29 -5.80 -19.59 -16.28
C ALA A 29 -4.73 -19.79 -15.18
N VAL A 30 -3.68 -18.98 -15.12
CA VAL A 30 -2.63 -19.08 -14.08
C VAL A 30 -3.16 -18.60 -12.72
N VAL A 31 -3.97 -17.54 -12.68
CA VAL A 31 -4.57 -17.01 -11.45
C VAL A 31 -5.70 -17.91 -10.95
N PHE A 32 -6.49 -18.51 -11.85
CA PHE A 32 -7.65 -19.32 -11.50
C PHE A 32 -7.40 -20.82 -11.53
N ALA A 33 -6.34 -21.36 -12.12
CA ALA A 33 -6.07 -22.82 -12.15
C ALA A 33 -5.96 -23.45 -10.75
N PRO A 34 -5.31 -22.83 -9.75
CA PRO A 34 -5.30 -23.36 -8.39
C PRO A 34 -6.70 -23.38 -7.77
N SER A 35 -7.50 -22.32 -7.98
CA SER A 35 -8.87 -22.21 -7.47
C SER A 35 -9.89 -23.09 -8.21
N LEU A 36 -9.73 -23.31 -9.52
CA LEU A 36 -10.57 -24.19 -10.33
C LEU A 36 -10.27 -25.65 -10.00
N TYR A 37 -8.98 -26.02 -9.86
CA TYR A 37 -8.58 -27.33 -9.34
C TYR A 37 -9.16 -27.56 -7.95
N ARG A 38 -9.12 -26.56 -7.06
CA ARG A 38 -9.68 -26.65 -5.70
C ARG A 38 -11.21 -26.77 -5.71
N LEU A 39 -11.93 -26.02 -6.54
CA LEU A 39 -13.38 -26.13 -6.71
C LEU A 39 -13.78 -27.51 -7.28
N ILE A 40 -13.02 -28.03 -8.26
CA ILE A 40 -13.22 -29.38 -8.81
C ILE A 40 -12.94 -30.44 -7.73
N THR A 41 -11.88 -30.31 -6.93
CA THR A 41 -11.61 -31.26 -5.82
C THR A 41 -12.67 -31.18 -4.72
N ILE A 42 -13.19 -30.00 -4.40
CA ILE A 42 -14.28 -29.83 -3.43
C ILE A 42 -15.58 -30.44 -3.97
N TRP A 43 -15.89 -30.20 -5.24
CA TRP A 43 -17.06 -30.78 -5.92
C TRP A 43 -16.98 -32.31 -6.01
N LEU A 44 -15.82 -32.87 -6.39
CA LEU A 44 -15.56 -34.32 -6.39
C LEU A 44 -15.61 -34.92 -4.97
N SER A 45 -15.10 -34.21 -3.94
CA SER A 45 -15.17 -34.68 -2.54
C SER A 45 -16.57 -34.63 -1.93
N ASN A 46 -17.45 -33.77 -2.48
CA ASN A 46 -18.83 -33.65 -2.04
C ASN A 46 -19.74 -34.71 -2.68
N ASP A 47 -19.37 -35.22 -3.85
CA ASP A 47 -20.12 -36.30 -4.54
C ASP A 47 -19.87 -37.68 -3.89
N GLU A 48 -18.67 -37.93 -3.35
CA GLU A 48 -18.38 -39.15 -2.55
C GLU A 48 -19.18 -39.22 -1.24
N LYS A 49 -19.49 -38.07 -0.62
CA LYS A 49 -20.26 -38.02 0.64
C LYS A 49 -21.75 -38.27 0.46
N ALA A 50 -22.25 -38.34 -0.77
CA ALA A 50 -23.67 -38.56 -1.06
C ALA A 50 -24.07 -40.04 -1.27
N ARG A 51 -23.14 -41.01 -1.14
CA ARG A 51 -23.39 -42.42 -1.50
C ARG A 51 -23.26 -43.48 -0.40
N THR A 52 -23.17 -43.12 0.87
CA THR A 52 -23.25 -44.14 1.95
C THR A 52 -24.21 -43.72 3.06
N THR A 53 -25.48 -44.04 2.82
CA THR A 53 -26.52 -44.12 3.86
C THR A 53 -26.21 -45.32 4.76
N ILE A 54 -25.73 -45.09 5.98
CA ILE A 54 -25.92 -45.99 7.13
C ILE A 54 -26.35 -45.15 8.34
N MET A 55 -27.44 -45.59 8.97
CA MET A 55 -28.22 -44.96 10.04
C MET A 55 -27.44 -44.65 11.34
N PRO A 56 -27.99 -43.79 12.22
CA PRO A 56 -27.27 -43.20 13.34
C PRO A 56 -27.37 -44.08 14.60
N ASN A 57 -26.23 -44.49 15.16
CA ASN A 57 -26.09 -44.66 16.60
C ASN A 57 -24.61 -44.76 17.02
N ASP A 58 -24.33 -44.26 18.22
CA ASP A 58 -23.08 -44.40 18.98
C ASP A 58 -21.81 -43.71 18.46
N ARG A 59 -21.77 -42.37 18.57
CA ARG A 59 -20.52 -41.66 18.91
C ARG A 59 -20.75 -40.59 19.97
N LYS A 60 -20.31 -40.92 21.18
CA LYS A 60 -20.07 -40.02 22.32
C LYS A 60 -19.40 -38.73 21.85
N SER A 61 -19.81 -37.60 22.44
CA SER A 61 -19.24 -36.28 22.14
C SER A 61 -17.71 -36.30 22.26
N LYS A 62 -17.03 -36.05 21.15
CA LYS A 62 -15.60 -35.75 21.16
C LYS A 62 -15.46 -34.36 21.77
N LYS A 63 -15.06 -34.31 23.05
CA LYS A 63 -14.51 -33.11 23.69
C LYS A 63 -13.49 -32.49 22.74
N THR A 64 -13.79 -31.30 22.25
CA THR A 64 -12.80 -30.40 21.65
C THR A 64 -11.71 -30.20 22.69
N SER A 65 -10.55 -30.81 22.46
CA SER A 65 -9.35 -30.56 23.24
C SER A 65 -9.01 -29.08 23.09
N LYS A 66 -9.27 -28.29 24.14
CA LYS A 66 -8.58 -27.03 24.34
C LYS A 66 -7.09 -27.34 24.29
N ALA A 67 -6.43 -26.93 23.20
CA ALA A 67 -4.97 -26.93 23.15
C ALA A 67 -4.49 -26.11 24.34
N LYS A 68 -3.66 -26.77 25.17
CA LYS A 68 -3.10 -26.23 26.40
C LYS A 68 -2.05 -25.21 25.97
N PHE A 69 -2.29 -23.94 26.29
CA PHE A 69 -1.34 -22.83 26.10
C PHE A 69 -0.06 -23.14 26.90
N ASP A 70 1.07 -23.31 26.22
CA ASP A 70 2.37 -23.62 26.86
C ASP A 70 3.23 -22.37 27.14
N GLY A 71 2.70 -21.17 26.86
CA GLY A 71 3.30 -19.91 27.30
C GLY A 71 4.60 -19.52 26.59
N LYS A 72 5.03 -20.22 25.54
CA LYS A 72 6.11 -19.75 24.67
C LYS A 72 5.53 -18.98 23.48
N ILE A 73 5.49 -17.65 23.60
CA ILE A 73 5.17 -16.77 22.47
C ILE A 73 6.22 -17.04 21.38
N ASN A 74 5.79 -17.58 20.25
CA ASN A 74 6.67 -17.78 19.10
C ASN A 74 6.85 -16.44 18.37
N PHE A 75 7.90 -15.70 18.77
CA PHE A 75 8.23 -14.40 18.20
C PHE A 75 8.85 -14.50 16.81
N GLU A 76 9.36 -15.66 16.38
CA GLU A 76 10.15 -15.78 15.14
C GLU A 76 9.38 -15.33 13.89
N ALA A 77 8.09 -15.71 13.77
CA ALA A 77 7.27 -15.33 12.62
C ALA A 77 6.89 -13.84 12.63
N LEU A 78 6.77 -13.24 13.82
CA LEU A 78 6.50 -11.81 13.96
C LEU A 78 7.77 -10.98 13.70
N GLU A 79 8.92 -11.47 14.19
CA GLU A 79 10.24 -10.92 13.90
C GLU A 79 10.55 -10.97 12.41
N GLU A 80 10.23 -12.07 11.72
CA GLU A 80 10.39 -12.18 10.25
C GLU A 80 9.61 -11.07 9.51
N ILE A 81 8.38 -10.78 9.92
CA ILE A 81 7.56 -9.69 9.36
C ILE A 81 8.17 -8.31 9.65
N ILE A 82 8.67 -8.12 10.88
CA ILE A 82 9.28 -6.87 11.34
C ILE A 82 10.59 -6.60 10.60
N ASP A 83 11.47 -7.60 10.52
CA ASP A 83 12.80 -7.52 9.94
C ASP A 83 12.79 -7.35 8.43
N THR A 84 11.89 -8.06 7.73
CA THR A 84 11.88 -8.06 6.26
C THR A 84 11.34 -6.74 5.68
N ALA A 85 10.46 -6.04 6.40
CA ALA A 85 9.65 -4.98 5.80
C ALA A 85 9.96 -3.57 6.34
N GLY A 86 10.91 -3.42 7.27
CA GLY A 86 11.20 -2.13 7.89
C GLY A 86 10.04 -1.60 8.75
N TYR A 87 9.16 -2.52 9.20
CA TYR A 87 7.99 -2.26 10.01
C TYR A 87 8.20 -2.73 11.45
N ALA A 88 7.43 -2.18 12.37
CA ALA A 88 7.30 -2.66 13.74
C ALA A 88 5.82 -2.90 14.04
N TYR A 89 5.54 -3.66 15.09
CA TYR A 89 4.18 -3.95 15.55
C TYR A 89 3.93 -3.36 16.93
N ASN A 90 2.76 -2.75 17.12
CA ASN A 90 2.31 -2.28 18.43
C ASN A 90 1.18 -3.20 18.94
N PRO A 91 1.42 -4.00 19.99
CA PRO A 91 0.43 -4.96 20.50
C PRO A 91 -0.77 -4.29 21.20
N GLU A 92 -0.58 -3.14 21.83
CA GLU A 92 -1.67 -2.42 22.51
C GLU A 92 -2.69 -1.85 21.51
N LYS A 93 -2.20 -1.42 20.34
CA LYS A 93 -3.01 -0.80 19.29
C LYS A 93 -3.38 -1.78 18.17
N ASP A 94 -2.77 -2.95 18.15
CA ASP A 94 -2.92 -3.98 17.11
C ASP A 94 -2.70 -3.41 15.69
N ILE A 95 -1.55 -2.74 15.50
CA ILE A 95 -1.17 -2.14 14.21
C ILE A 95 0.30 -2.39 13.87
N PHE A 96 0.56 -2.53 12.56
CA PHE A 96 1.90 -2.49 11.98
C PHE A 96 2.21 -1.06 11.51
N PHE A 97 3.46 -0.64 11.59
CA PHE A 97 3.85 0.73 11.29
C PHE A 97 5.33 0.87 10.94
N SER A 98 5.69 1.88 10.13
CA SER A 98 7.06 2.12 9.65
C SER A 98 8.02 2.45 10.79
N THR A 99 9.22 1.88 10.72
CA THR A 99 10.36 2.31 11.54
C THR A 99 11.05 3.53 10.92
N MET A 100 11.84 4.26 11.73
CA MET A 100 12.55 5.44 11.24
C MET A 100 13.59 5.08 10.16
N GLU A 101 14.32 3.98 10.38
CA GLU A 101 15.43 3.53 9.53
C GLU A 101 15.02 2.39 8.60
N ALA A 102 13.73 2.33 8.24
CA ALA A 102 13.21 1.41 7.24
C ALA A 102 14.02 1.56 5.94
N TRP A 103 14.39 0.45 5.30
CA TRP A 103 15.27 0.44 4.13
C TRP A 103 14.72 1.27 2.95
N GLN A 104 13.39 1.46 2.91
CA GLN A 104 12.64 2.32 2.00
C GLN A 104 13.14 3.77 2.01
N ARG A 105 13.76 4.20 3.10
CA ARG A 105 14.39 5.52 3.22
C ARG A 105 15.46 5.77 2.15
N LYS A 106 16.07 4.71 1.61
CA LYS A 106 17.08 4.77 0.52
C LYS A 106 16.46 4.78 -0.87
N MET A 107 15.16 4.50 -1.00
CA MET A 107 14.50 4.35 -2.30
C MET A 107 14.13 5.68 -2.96
N GLY A 108 13.92 6.73 -2.15
CA GLY A 108 13.32 7.96 -2.65
C GLY A 108 11.85 7.74 -3.05
N TYR A 109 11.35 8.61 -3.93
CA TYR A 109 9.97 8.59 -4.36
C TYR A 109 9.77 9.22 -5.73
N CYS A 110 8.91 8.60 -6.54
CA CYS A 110 8.33 9.20 -7.73
C CYS A 110 6.93 8.64 -7.99
N ARG A 111 6.16 9.34 -8.83
CA ARG A 111 4.78 8.96 -9.20
C ARG A 111 4.63 7.53 -9.72
N LEU A 112 5.69 6.93 -10.27
CA LEU A 112 5.66 5.53 -10.73
C LEU A 112 5.32 4.55 -9.60
N TYR A 113 5.60 4.90 -8.34
CA TYR A 113 5.28 4.05 -7.20
C TYR A 113 3.77 4.00 -6.95
N ASP A 114 3.06 5.11 -7.10
CA ASP A 114 1.59 5.10 -7.08
C ASP A 114 1.01 4.29 -8.24
N GLU A 115 1.57 4.45 -9.44
CA GLU A 115 1.14 3.70 -10.62
C GLU A 115 1.34 2.18 -10.43
N ALA A 116 2.36 1.77 -9.67
CA ALA A 116 2.59 0.38 -9.32
C ALA A 116 1.65 -0.17 -8.23
N ALA A 117 0.89 0.68 -7.52
CA ALA A 117 0.13 0.27 -6.34
C ALA A 117 -0.98 -0.76 -6.67
N ALA A 118 -1.86 -0.45 -7.62
CA ALA A 118 -2.97 -1.34 -7.96
C ALA A 118 -2.53 -2.72 -8.51
N PRO A 119 -1.54 -2.82 -9.43
CA PRO A 119 -0.97 -4.10 -9.84
C PRO A 119 -0.42 -4.95 -8.69
N LEU A 120 0.09 -4.30 -7.63
CA LEU A 120 0.61 -4.96 -6.43
C LEU A 120 -0.46 -5.31 -5.39
N GLY A 121 -1.74 -5.08 -5.71
CA GLY A 121 -2.86 -5.39 -4.84
C GLY A 121 -3.24 -4.29 -3.86
N MET A 122 -2.74 -3.06 -4.07
CA MET A 122 -3.05 -1.91 -3.24
C MET A 122 -4.07 -1.02 -3.94
N ILE A 123 -5.26 -0.89 -3.35
CA ILE A 123 -6.29 0.05 -3.82
C ILE A 123 -6.38 1.16 -2.79
N ILE A 124 -5.68 2.26 -3.08
CA ILE A 124 -5.47 3.38 -2.17
C ILE A 124 -5.74 4.70 -2.89
N ASP A 125 -6.27 5.66 -2.17
CA ASP A 125 -6.34 7.05 -2.61
C ASP A 125 -4.99 7.71 -2.34
N CYS A 126 -4.37 8.29 -3.37
CA CYS A 126 -3.14 9.07 -3.31
C CYS A 126 -3.46 10.56 -3.38
N GLU A 127 -2.78 11.38 -2.58
CA GLU A 127 -2.99 12.84 -2.56
C GLU A 127 -1.66 13.59 -2.39
N PRO A 128 -0.92 13.82 -3.49
CA PRO A 128 0.35 14.51 -3.47
C PRO A 128 0.20 16.03 -3.41
N ILE A 129 0.83 16.67 -2.43
CA ILE A 129 0.91 18.12 -2.28
C ILE A 129 2.34 18.61 -2.55
N TYR A 130 2.52 19.28 -3.68
CA TYR A 130 3.81 19.79 -4.14
C TYR A 130 3.98 21.26 -3.75
N PHE A 131 5.11 21.63 -3.13
CA PHE A 131 5.39 23.03 -2.81
C PHE A 131 6.90 23.31 -2.79
N THR A 132 7.29 24.57 -2.73
CA THR A 132 8.71 24.97 -2.63
C THR A 132 9.00 25.66 -1.31
N TYR A 133 10.13 25.33 -0.70
CA TYR A 133 10.55 25.94 0.56
C TYR A 133 12.04 25.75 0.81
N GLY A 134 12.71 26.84 1.20
CA GLY A 134 14.12 26.80 1.60
C GLY A 134 15.05 26.32 0.49
N GLY A 135 14.79 26.72 -0.76
CA GLY A 135 15.58 26.30 -1.93
C GLY A 135 15.34 24.85 -2.40
N LYS A 136 14.38 24.14 -1.80
CA LYS A 136 14.03 22.77 -2.18
C LYS A 136 12.61 22.68 -2.70
N ARG A 137 12.39 21.71 -3.58
CA ARG A 137 11.06 21.18 -3.92
C ARG A 137 10.66 20.15 -2.88
N TRP A 138 9.45 20.27 -2.37
CA TRP A 138 8.87 19.39 -1.37
C TRP A 138 7.67 18.68 -1.98
N LEU A 139 7.51 17.43 -1.59
CA LEU A 139 6.31 16.64 -1.77
C LEU A 139 5.92 16.10 -0.40
N ILE A 140 4.72 16.45 0.04
CA ILE A 140 4.06 15.74 1.13
C ILE A 140 2.90 15.00 0.52
N GLU A 141 2.83 13.69 0.72
CA GLU A 141 1.81 12.86 0.10
C GLU A 141 1.06 12.04 1.15
N PHE A 142 -0.25 11.96 0.96
CA PHE A 142 -1.16 11.20 1.81
C PHE A 142 -1.67 9.99 1.06
N TRP A 143 -1.72 8.86 1.76
CA TRP A 143 -2.34 7.65 1.24
C TRP A 143 -3.35 7.08 2.24
N LYS A 144 -4.49 6.60 1.77
CA LYS A 144 -5.44 5.80 2.56
C LYS A 144 -6.10 4.72 1.71
N GLY A 145 -6.32 3.53 2.26
CA GLY A 145 -7.04 2.48 1.54
C GLY A 145 -6.67 1.06 1.98
N GLN A 146 -6.77 0.13 1.04
CA GLN A 146 -6.49 -1.28 1.23
C GLN A 146 -5.13 -1.65 0.62
N TYR A 147 -4.20 -2.05 1.47
CA TYR A 147 -2.85 -2.50 1.14
C TYR A 147 -2.81 -4.04 1.23
N GLY A 148 -3.39 -4.71 0.24
CA GLY A 148 -3.54 -6.17 0.25
C GLY A 148 -4.42 -6.65 1.40
N MET A 149 -3.82 -7.32 2.39
CA MET A 149 -4.50 -7.84 3.59
C MET A 149 -4.65 -6.83 4.73
N THR A 150 -4.19 -5.59 4.53
CA THR A 150 -4.25 -4.56 5.56
C THR A 150 -5.05 -3.36 5.08
N THR A 151 -5.88 -2.79 5.95
CA THR A 151 -6.35 -1.40 5.77
C THR A 151 -5.35 -0.48 6.44
N GLY A 152 -5.04 0.67 5.84
CA GLY A 152 -4.13 1.61 6.46
C GLY A 152 -4.09 2.98 5.83
N CYS A 153 -3.09 3.74 6.27
CA CYS A 153 -2.78 5.05 5.73
C CYS A 153 -1.30 5.40 5.95
N GLU A 154 -0.84 6.38 5.16
CA GLU A 154 0.53 6.86 5.18
C GLU A 154 0.59 8.37 5.00
N ILE A 155 1.60 9.00 5.61
CA ILE A 155 2.02 10.38 5.33
C ILE A 155 3.51 10.37 5.04
N GLY A 156 3.89 10.63 3.79
CA GLY A 156 5.28 10.68 3.33
C GLY A 156 5.75 12.11 3.11
N ILE A 157 7.00 12.39 3.46
CA ILE A 157 7.66 13.68 3.24
C ILE A 157 8.90 13.42 2.41
N TYR A 158 8.95 14.08 1.26
CA TYR A 158 10.03 13.95 0.30
C TYR A 158 10.52 15.33 -0.14
N THR A 159 11.81 15.41 -0.43
CA THR A 159 12.46 16.65 -0.83
C THR A 159 13.43 16.40 -1.96
N THR A 160 13.61 17.40 -2.82
CA THR A 160 14.67 17.37 -3.83
C THR A 160 15.13 18.78 -4.15
N ALA A 161 16.42 18.91 -4.43
CA ALA A 161 17.01 20.08 -5.08
C ALA A 161 17.51 19.75 -6.49
N TRP A 162 17.33 18.49 -6.92
CA TRP A 162 17.78 18.03 -8.23
C TRP A 162 16.85 18.53 -9.33
N PRO A 163 17.34 18.67 -10.58
CA PRO A 163 16.47 18.83 -11.75
C PRO A 163 15.58 17.59 -11.95
N ASP A 164 14.61 17.69 -12.85
CA ASP A 164 13.80 16.53 -13.23
C ASP A 164 14.67 15.45 -13.87
N LEU A 165 14.34 14.19 -13.57
CA LEU A 165 14.95 13.04 -14.20
C LEU A 165 14.25 12.78 -15.52
N ASN A 166 15.05 12.48 -16.55
CA ASN A 166 14.56 11.97 -17.82
C ASN A 166 15.24 10.63 -18.09
N ILE A 167 14.52 9.56 -17.78
CA ILE A 167 14.90 8.17 -18.04
C ILE A 167 14.07 7.71 -19.24
N PRO A 168 14.67 7.61 -20.44
CA PRO A 168 13.96 7.24 -21.66
C PRO A 168 13.12 5.97 -21.47
N ASN A 169 11.83 6.04 -21.84
CA ASN A 169 10.85 4.95 -21.74
C ASN A 169 10.56 4.42 -20.33
N VAL A 170 11.07 5.05 -19.26
CA VAL A 170 10.89 4.57 -17.89
C VAL A 170 10.25 5.64 -17.01
N PHE A 171 10.82 6.84 -16.97
CA PHE A 171 10.36 7.88 -16.07
C PHE A 171 10.82 9.26 -16.55
N ASN A 172 9.89 10.19 -16.75
CA ASN A 172 10.20 11.58 -16.97
C ASN A 172 9.45 12.42 -15.93
N GLY A 173 10.19 13.08 -15.05
CA GLY A 173 9.62 13.94 -14.01
C GLY A 173 10.50 14.07 -12.78
N THR A 174 9.91 14.61 -11.72
CA THR A 174 10.63 14.87 -10.48
C THR A 174 10.84 13.59 -9.66
N PHE A 175 12.10 13.29 -9.34
CA PHE A 175 12.43 12.30 -8.33
C PHE A 175 12.75 12.97 -7.01
N TYR A 176 12.09 12.51 -5.95
CA TYR A 176 12.27 13.03 -4.61
C TYR A 176 13.08 12.06 -3.76
N LYS A 177 13.90 12.60 -2.85
CA LYS A 177 14.53 11.83 -1.78
C LYS A 177 13.62 11.85 -0.56
N CYS A 178 13.63 10.78 0.23
CA CYS A 178 12.99 10.78 1.55
C CYS A 178 13.56 11.92 2.40
N ALA A 179 12.72 12.60 3.19
CA ALA A 179 13.17 13.69 4.03
C ALA A 179 14.27 13.23 5.00
N ASN A 180 15.39 13.97 5.02
CA ASN A 180 16.48 13.72 5.95
C ASN A 180 16.09 14.13 7.38
N ASP A 181 16.98 13.88 8.34
CA ASP A 181 16.77 14.14 9.76
C ASP A 181 16.36 15.59 10.10
N LYS A 182 16.93 16.55 9.37
CA LYS A 182 16.66 17.99 9.51
C LYS A 182 15.33 18.38 8.86
N ASP A 183 14.82 17.57 7.92
CA ASP A 183 13.63 17.82 7.11
C ASP A 183 12.39 17.05 7.58
N ARG A 184 12.51 16.11 8.54
CA ARG A 184 11.38 15.46 9.21
C ARG A 184 10.46 16.46 9.91
N LEU A 185 9.15 16.23 9.81
CA LEU A 185 8.12 17.04 10.47
C LEU A 185 7.40 16.22 11.55
N TYR A 186 6.86 16.91 12.55
CA TYR A 186 5.91 16.30 13.47
C TYR A 186 4.59 16.11 12.75
N MET A 187 4.16 14.86 12.66
CA MET A 187 2.92 14.45 12.01
C MET A 187 2.06 13.67 12.99
N GLN A 188 0.75 13.78 12.81
CA GLN A 188 -0.25 12.97 13.48
C GLN A 188 -1.35 12.63 12.49
N PHE A 189 -1.94 11.46 12.62
CA PHE A 189 -3.15 11.11 11.90
C PHE A 189 -4.14 10.33 12.77
N SER A 190 -5.41 10.38 12.37
CA SER A 190 -6.48 9.49 12.80
C SER A 190 -7.21 8.97 11.58
N LEU A 191 -7.08 7.67 11.31
CA LEU A 191 -7.82 6.99 10.25
C LEU A 191 -9.16 6.52 10.82
N LYS A 192 -10.25 6.90 10.16
CA LYS A 192 -11.61 6.49 10.49
C LYS A 192 -12.17 5.62 9.39
N LYS A 193 -12.95 4.61 9.76
CA LYS A 193 -13.76 3.79 8.87
C LYS A 193 -15.21 3.96 9.24
N ASN A 194 -16.07 4.37 8.30
CA ASN A 194 -17.49 4.59 8.53
C ASN A 194 -17.78 5.51 9.75
N GLY A 195 -16.95 6.54 9.93
CA GLY A 195 -17.05 7.50 11.05
C GLY A 195 -16.38 7.06 12.35
N GLU A 196 -16.08 5.77 12.53
CA GLU A 196 -15.41 5.26 13.72
C GLU A 196 -13.89 5.24 13.56
N LYS A 197 -13.16 5.62 14.61
CA LYS A 197 -11.69 5.63 14.59
C LYS A 197 -11.15 4.21 14.52
N LEU A 198 -10.44 3.89 13.44
CA LEU A 198 -9.80 2.61 13.20
C LEU A 198 -8.40 2.54 13.83
N LEU A 199 -7.54 3.53 13.53
CA LEU A 199 -6.20 3.61 14.10
C LEU A 199 -5.66 5.05 14.09
N SER A 200 -4.64 5.31 14.92
CA SER A 200 -4.02 6.65 15.01
C SER A 200 -2.56 6.56 15.46
N ARG A 201 -1.73 7.47 14.93
CA ARG A 201 -0.33 7.64 15.33
C ARG A 201 0.06 9.10 15.33
N LYS A 202 1.09 9.43 16.11
CA LYS A 202 1.76 10.73 16.12
C LYS A 202 3.26 10.54 16.33
N GLN A 203 4.09 11.17 15.50
CA GLN A 203 5.54 11.12 15.64
C GLN A 203 6.20 12.19 14.75
N LYS A 204 7.41 12.62 15.10
CA LYS A 204 8.31 13.25 14.14
C LYS A 204 8.85 12.18 13.20
N HIS A 205 8.52 12.23 11.91
CA HIS A 205 8.92 11.20 10.94
C HIS A 205 9.16 11.82 9.55
N TRP A 206 9.70 11.02 8.64
CA TRP A 206 9.67 11.28 7.20
C TRP A 206 8.56 10.48 6.48
N TRP A 207 7.99 9.49 7.15
CA TRP A 207 7.04 8.50 6.61
C TRP A 207 6.25 7.86 7.74
N LEU A 208 5.15 8.49 8.13
CA LEU A 208 4.32 8.04 9.24
C LEU A 208 3.19 7.15 8.71
N THR A 209 3.26 5.84 8.98
CA THR A 209 2.29 4.86 8.45
C THR A 209 1.52 4.12 9.54
N GLY A 210 0.40 3.49 9.20
CA GLY A 210 -0.26 2.56 10.11
C GLY A 210 -1.17 1.61 9.36
N PHE A 211 -1.05 0.32 9.67
CA PHE A 211 -1.74 -0.76 8.97
C PHE A 211 -2.40 -1.71 9.98
N LYS A 212 -3.68 -1.99 9.78
CA LYS A 212 -4.44 -2.99 10.53
C LYS A 212 -4.61 -4.24 9.70
N LEU A 213 -4.06 -5.36 10.18
CA LEU A 213 -4.10 -6.64 9.49
C LEU A 213 -5.47 -7.32 9.61
N GLY A 214 -5.96 -7.88 8.51
CA GLY A 214 -7.24 -8.60 8.47
C GLY A 214 -8.48 -7.71 8.37
N GLU A 215 -8.29 -6.40 8.36
CA GLU A 215 -9.36 -5.42 8.15
C GLU A 215 -9.50 -5.15 6.65
N PHE A 216 -10.71 -5.33 6.10
CA PHE A 216 -11.03 -4.99 4.72
C PHE A 216 -11.76 -3.64 4.66
N SER A 217 -11.32 -2.72 3.82
CA SER A 217 -12.02 -1.45 3.57
C SER A 217 -11.98 -1.09 2.09
N ASN A 218 -13.01 -0.40 1.61
CA ASN A 218 -12.88 0.41 0.40
C ASN A 218 -12.31 1.78 0.76
N PRO A 219 -11.55 2.43 -0.14
CA PRO A 219 -11.04 3.78 0.13
C PRO A 219 -12.15 4.79 0.47
N SER A 220 -13.34 4.62 -0.10
CA SER A 220 -14.55 5.42 0.19
C SER A 220 -15.11 5.24 1.59
N ASP A 221 -14.78 4.14 2.27
CA ASP A 221 -15.20 3.89 3.65
C ASP A 221 -14.32 4.68 4.64
N LEU A 222 -13.19 5.22 4.16
CA LEU A 222 -12.12 5.76 4.98
C LEU A 222 -12.03 7.28 4.91
N VAL A 223 -11.82 7.88 6.07
CA VAL A 223 -11.45 9.29 6.21
C VAL A 223 -10.18 9.40 7.03
N LEU A 224 -9.23 10.19 6.55
CA LEU A 224 -7.95 10.41 7.21
C LEU A 224 -7.86 11.86 7.72
N ASP A 225 -7.94 12.04 9.03
CA ASP A 225 -7.66 13.33 9.66
C ASP A 225 -6.15 13.43 9.93
N ILE A 226 -5.51 14.49 9.44
CA ILE A 226 -4.06 14.69 9.41
C ILE A 226 -3.70 15.99 10.13
N TYR A 227 -2.59 15.99 10.87
CA TYR A 227 -2.02 17.18 11.49
C TYR A 227 -0.52 17.23 11.23
N ILE A 228 -0.03 18.31 10.63
CA ILE A 228 1.39 18.47 10.29
C ILE A 228 1.89 19.78 10.90
N THR A 229 2.91 19.68 11.75
CA THR A 229 3.60 20.84 12.33
C THR A 229 4.83 21.18 11.51
N PHE A 230 4.77 22.30 10.79
CA PHE A 230 5.82 22.77 9.91
C PHE A 230 6.94 23.50 10.66
N LYS A 231 8.12 23.60 10.04
CA LYS A 231 9.31 24.22 10.66
C LYS A 231 9.06 25.65 11.12
N ASN A 232 8.42 26.46 10.28
CA ASN A 232 8.01 27.82 10.60
C ASN A 232 6.77 28.21 9.79
N LYS A 233 6.22 29.39 10.09
CA LYS A 233 5.04 29.94 9.40
C LYS A 233 5.27 30.07 7.89
N LYS A 234 6.49 30.38 7.45
CA LYS A 234 6.83 30.46 6.01
C LYS A 234 6.65 29.13 5.30
N MET A 235 7.14 28.03 5.87
CA MET A 235 6.94 26.68 5.30
C MET A 235 5.47 26.28 5.32
N ARG A 236 4.78 26.54 6.45
CA ARG A 236 3.34 26.27 6.57
C ARG A 236 2.55 27.00 5.50
N ASN A 237 2.84 28.27 5.25
CA ASN A 237 2.13 29.06 4.25
C ASN A 237 2.40 28.55 2.84
N ALA A 238 3.64 28.17 2.53
CA ALA A 238 3.97 27.58 1.22
C ALA A 238 3.19 26.27 0.99
N PHE A 239 3.13 25.38 1.98
CA PHE A 239 2.31 24.17 1.91
C PHE A 239 0.82 24.49 1.77
N LEU A 240 0.31 25.45 2.56
CA LEU A 240 -1.09 25.83 2.55
C LEU A 240 -1.54 26.38 1.18
N THR A 241 -0.71 27.23 0.56
CA THR A 241 -0.99 27.73 -0.79
C THR A 241 -1.18 26.56 -1.76
N SER A 242 -0.28 25.58 -1.75
CA SER A 242 -0.37 24.41 -2.62
C SER A 242 -1.52 23.46 -2.26
N LEU A 243 -1.89 23.35 -0.98
CA LEU A 243 -3.07 22.60 -0.54
C LEU A 243 -4.36 23.21 -1.10
N ILE A 244 -4.50 24.53 -1.03
CA ILE A 244 -5.65 25.27 -1.59
C ILE A 244 -5.67 25.15 -3.11
N GLU A 245 -4.52 25.32 -3.78
CA GLU A 245 -4.39 25.15 -5.24
C GLU A 245 -4.75 23.73 -5.70
N THR A 246 -4.56 22.73 -4.84
CA THR A 246 -4.94 21.33 -5.11
C THR A 246 -6.47 21.14 -5.10
N GLY A 247 -7.21 21.97 -4.35
CA GLY A 247 -8.68 21.95 -4.33
C GLY A 247 -9.31 21.94 -2.93
N TYR A 248 -8.50 21.91 -1.86
CA TYR A 248 -9.00 21.87 -0.49
C TYR A 248 -9.71 23.17 -0.09
N THR A 249 -10.87 23.03 0.56
CA THR A 249 -11.71 24.13 1.02
C THR A 249 -11.50 24.43 2.51
N ASP A 250 -11.98 25.60 2.97
CA ASP A 250 -11.86 26.03 4.36
C ASP A 250 -12.60 25.10 5.37
N GLU A 251 -13.46 24.21 4.89
CA GLU A 251 -14.12 23.17 5.70
C GLU A 251 -13.25 21.92 5.89
N GLU A 252 -12.27 21.72 5.01
CA GLU A 252 -11.42 20.53 4.95
C GLU A 252 -10.05 20.73 5.59
N TYR A 253 -9.69 21.96 5.96
CA TYR A 253 -8.45 22.22 6.68
C TYR A 253 -8.61 23.27 7.78
N GLY A 254 -7.67 23.28 8.71
CA GLY A 254 -7.60 24.26 9.79
C GLY A 254 -6.15 24.63 10.10
N ILE A 255 -5.94 25.80 10.69
CA ILE A 255 -4.60 26.31 10.99
C ILE A 255 -4.50 26.64 12.47
N SER A 256 -3.45 26.13 13.12
CA SER A 256 -3.08 26.52 14.48
C SER A 256 -1.58 26.77 14.57
N GLY A 257 -1.18 28.05 14.62
CA GLY A 257 0.22 28.45 14.66
C GLY A 257 1.03 28.00 13.44
N ARG A 258 1.85 26.95 13.61
CA ARG A 258 2.65 26.30 12.54
C ARG A 258 2.06 24.97 12.07
N THR A 259 0.91 24.58 12.62
CA THR A 259 0.27 23.30 12.35
C THR A 259 -0.89 23.49 11.39
N VAL A 260 -0.99 22.61 10.39
CA VAL A 260 -2.16 22.49 9.52
C VAL A 260 -2.87 21.20 9.86
N ALA A 261 -4.16 21.29 10.16
CA ALA A 261 -5.09 20.17 10.23
C ALA A 261 -5.72 19.98 8.85
N ILE A 262 -5.87 18.75 8.38
CA ILE A 262 -6.40 18.42 7.06
C ILE A 262 -7.34 17.23 7.22
N ARG A 263 -8.51 17.29 6.61
CA ARG A 263 -9.46 16.18 6.51
C ARG A 263 -9.39 15.63 5.09
N PHE A 264 -8.70 14.51 4.92
CA PHE A 264 -8.63 13.81 3.64
C PHE A 264 -9.74 12.74 3.57
N ASP A 265 -10.86 13.12 2.96
CA ASP A 265 -12.04 12.28 2.74
C ASP A 265 -12.06 11.75 1.31
N LYS A 266 -12.12 12.66 0.33
CA LYS A 266 -12.03 12.35 -1.10
C LYS A 266 -10.77 13.00 -1.68
N PRO A 267 -10.11 12.34 -2.65
CA PRO A 267 -8.97 12.94 -3.32
C PRO A 267 -9.41 14.11 -4.19
N HIS A 268 -8.61 15.18 -4.14
CA HIS A 268 -8.72 16.34 -5.02
C HIS A 268 -7.78 16.21 -6.23
N THR A 269 -6.82 15.29 -6.13
CA THR A 269 -5.92 14.94 -7.24
C THR A 269 -6.39 13.74 -8.05
N LYS A 270 -5.91 13.65 -9.29
CA LYS A 270 -6.15 12.48 -10.15
C LYS A 270 -5.46 11.25 -9.56
N GLN A 271 -6.23 10.19 -9.39
CA GLN A 271 -5.72 8.90 -8.95
C GLN A 271 -4.85 8.24 -10.04
N PRO A 272 -3.96 7.31 -9.66
CA PRO A 272 -3.06 6.64 -10.60
C PRO A 272 -3.83 5.99 -11.75
N TYR A 273 -3.26 6.00 -12.95
CA TYR A 273 -3.88 5.42 -14.15
C TYR A 273 -4.10 3.90 -14.03
N SER A 274 -3.31 3.25 -13.19
CA SER A 274 -3.50 1.84 -12.86
C SER A 274 -4.78 1.56 -12.06
N ARG A 275 -5.44 2.60 -11.52
CA ARG A 275 -6.75 2.51 -10.87
C ARG A 275 -7.87 2.77 -11.86
N SER A 276 -8.79 1.82 -11.93
CA SER A 276 -10.04 1.88 -12.69
C SER A 276 -11.12 1.14 -11.90
N PRO A 277 -12.41 1.43 -12.09
CA PRO A 277 -13.47 0.72 -11.39
C PRO A 277 -13.40 -0.82 -11.54
N GLN A 278 -12.96 -1.30 -12.70
CA GLN A 278 -12.81 -2.72 -12.99
C GLN A 278 -11.62 -3.34 -12.27
N THR A 279 -10.43 -2.70 -12.34
CA THR A 279 -9.24 -3.19 -11.65
C THR A 279 -9.43 -3.15 -10.15
N ASP A 280 -10.00 -2.07 -9.62
CA ASP A 280 -10.29 -1.90 -8.20
C ASP A 280 -11.24 -3.00 -7.71
N MET A 281 -12.29 -3.30 -8.48
CA MET A 281 -13.23 -4.38 -8.13
C MET A 281 -12.54 -5.75 -8.07
N ILE A 282 -11.70 -6.08 -9.06
CA ILE A 282 -11.01 -7.38 -9.10
C ILE A 282 -10.04 -7.50 -7.91
N VAL A 283 -9.22 -6.48 -7.71
CA VAL A 283 -8.22 -6.48 -6.62
C VAL A 283 -8.91 -6.49 -5.25
N GLN A 284 -9.96 -5.69 -5.05
CA GLN A 284 -10.69 -5.64 -3.79
C GLN A 284 -11.44 -6.94 -3.47
N ARG A 285 -11.96 -7.66 -4.48
CA ARG A 285 -12.54 -9.00 -4.26
C ARG A 285 -11.50 -9.96 -3.70
N ARG A 286 -10.27 -9.95 -4.25
CA ARG A 286 -9.16 -10.76 -3.75
C ARG A 286 -8.75 -10.33 -2.33
N ASN A 287 -8.57 -9.03 -2.10
CA ASN A 287 -8.20 -8.49 -0.79
C ASN A 287 -9.25 -8.86 0.27
N LYS A 288 -10.54 -8.72 -0.05
CA LYS A 288 -11.63 -9.13 0.83
C LYS A 288 -11.58 -10.62 1.14
N MET A 289 -11.40 -11.47 0.13
CA MET A 289 -11.28 -12.92 0.33
C MET A 289 -10.13 -13.27 1.28
N PHE A 290 -8.98 -12.61 1.14
CA PHE A 290 -7.84 -12.82 2.03
C PHE A 290 -8.11 -12.34 3.46
N CYS A 291 -8.74 -11.18 3.64
CA CYS A 291 -9.16 -10.73 4.97
C CYS A 291 -10.18 -11.68 5.60
N ASP A 292 -11.19 -12.14 4.84
CA ASP A 292 -12.19 -13.08 5.32
C ASP A 292 -11.54 -14.41 5.75
N GLN A 293 -10.61 -14.95 4.95
CA GLN A 293 -9.88 -16.17 5.26
C GLN A 293 -8.98 -16.00 6.50
N TYR A 294 -8.28 -14.87 6.62
CA TYR A 294 -7.49 -14.55 7.81
C TYR A 294 -8.38 -14.52 9.05
N ASN A 295 -9.50 -13.80 9.01
CA ASN A 295 -10.43 -13.69 10.14
C ASN A 295 -11.04 -15.05 10.50
N PHE A 296 -11.29 -15.92 9.52
CA PHE A 296 -11.76 -17.29 9.76
C PHE A 296 -10.72 -18.13 10.52
N ILE A 297 -9.47 -18.16 10.04
CA ILE A 297 -8.37 -18.91 10.67
C ILE A 297 -8.07 -18.37 12.07
N THR A 298 -8.10 -17.06 12.22
CA THR A 298 -7.64 -16.36 13.43
C THR A 298 -8.71 -16.18 14.50
N LYS A 299 -9.97 -16.55 14.22
CA LYS A 299 -11.13 -16.29 15.09
C LYS A 299 -10.96 -16.76 16.54
N SER A 300 -10.26 -17.86 16.77
CA SER A 300 -10.04 -18.44 18.11
C SER A 300 -8.83 -17.89 18.86
N TYR A 301 -8.05 -17.00 18.26
CA TYR A 301 -6.78 -16.51 18.80
C TYR A 301 -6.87 -15.03 19.17
N SER A 302 -6.30 -14.68 20.33
CA SER A 302 -6.37 -13.31 20.87
C SER A 302 -5.15 -12.47 20.52
N ASN A 303 -3.96 -13.05 20.47
CA ASN A 303 -2.70 -12.34 20.21
C ASN A 303 -2.19 -12.55 18.78
N ILE A 304 -1.40 -11.60 18.27
CA ILE A 304 -0.95 -11.60 16.88
C ILE A 304 -0.01 -12.77 16.55
N ALA A 305 0.82 -13.22 17.50
CA ALA A 305 1.80 -14.27 17.26
C ALA A 305 1.08 -15.59 16.96
N ASP A 306 0.11 -15.96 17.79
CA ASP A 306 -0.71 -17.15 17.58
C ASP A 306 -1.54 -17.06 16.30
N LYS A 307 -2.06 -15.86 15.98
CA LYS A 307 -2.78 -15.62 14.72
C LYS A 307 -1.89 -15.89 13.51
N ILE A 308 -0.67 -15.35 13.51
CA ILE A 308 0.30 -15.53 12.42
C ILE A 308 0.69 -17.00 12.29
N MET A 309 0.96 -17.68 13.41
CA MET A 309 1.29 -19.11 13.41
C MET A 309 0.16 -19.97 12.87
N ALA A 310 -1.08 -19.72 13.29
CA ALA A 310 -2.24 -20.42 12.77
C ALA A 310 -2.41 -20.22 11.26
N VAL A 311 -2.14 -19.01 10.75
CA VAL A 311 -2.16 -18.73 9.31
C VAL A 311 -1.02 -19.43 8.59
N LYS A 312 0.18 -19.44 9.15
CA LYS A 312 1.36 -20.14 8.59
C LYS A 312 1.09 -21.63 8.43
N GLU A 313 0.46 -22.26 9.42
CA GLU A 313 0.12 -23.68 9.40
C GLU A 313 -1.04 -24.02 8.46
N GLN A 314 -2.11 -23.21 8.47
CA GLN A 314 -3.34 -23.54 7.75
C GLN A 314 -3.38 -22.99 6.31
N SER A 315 -2.60 -21.94 6.03
CA SER A 315 -2.58 -21.26 4.73
C SER A 315 -1.23 -20.57 4.46
N PRO A 316 -0.19 -21.32 4.05
CA PRO A 316 1.14 -20.76 3.73
C PRO A 316 1.11 -19.65 2.66
N GLU A 317 0.16 -19.70 1.72
CA GLU A 317 -0.03 -18.64 0.73
C GLU A 317 -0.48 -17.33 1.37
N LEU A 318 -1.41 -17.40 2.33
CA LEU A 318 -1.88 -16.23 3.07
C LEU A 318 -0.78 -15.69 4.00
N TYR A 319 0.06 -16.55 4.54
CA TYR A 319 1.23 -16.14 5.30
C TYR A 319 2.22 -15.32 4.44
N LYS A 320 2.46 -15.71 3.19
CA LYS A 320 3.28 -14.90 2.26
C LYS A 320 2.68 -13.52 2.01
N GLU A 321 1.36 -13.40 1.98
CA GLU A 321 0.69 -12.09 1.87
C GLU A 321 0.90 -11.23 3.13
N ILE A 322 0.94 -11.84 4.31
CA ILE A 322 1.27 -11.17 5.58
C ILE A 322 2.73 -10.69 5.61
N LEU A 323 3.68 -11.48 5.10
CA LEU A 323 5.09 -11.06 5.00
C LEU A 323 5.27 -9.80 4.12
N ASN A 324 4.30 -9.51 3.26
CA ASN A 324 4.28 -8.36 2.36
C ASN A 324 3.33 -7.25 2.82
N ILE A 325 3.23 -7.00 4.14
CA ILE A 325 2.49 -5.83 4.67
C ILE A 325 2.97 -4.55 3.98
N GLY A 326 2.03 -3.69 3.56
CA GLY A 326 2.35 -2.48 2.79
C GLY A 326 2.97 -2.74 1.40
N LYS A 327 3.09 -4.00 0.95
CA LYS A 327 3.66 -4.45 -0.34
C LYS A 327 5.05 -3.87 -0.67
N THR A 328 5.86 -3.63 0.36
CA THR A 328 7.15 -2.95 0.25
C THR A 328 8.19 -3.72 -0.55
N LEU A 329 8.27 -5.04 -0.40
CA LEU A 329 9.19 -5.87 -1.19
C LEU A 329 8.88 -5.79 -2.69
N SER A 330 7.60 -5.75 -3.07
CA SER A 330 7.25 -5.66 -4.48
C SER A 330 7.55 -4.29 -5.09
N LEU A 331 7.52 -3.22 -4.28
CA LEU A 331 8.00 -1.89 -4.70
C LEU A 331 9.53 -1.84 -4.83
N TYR A 332 10.28 -2.70 -4.13
CA TYR A 332 11.74 -2.79 -4.24
C TYR A 332 12.21 -3.13 -5.66
N ASP A 333 11.54 -4.07 -6.33
CA ASP A 333 11.90 -4.47 -7.69
C ASP A 333 11.77 -3.30 -8.68
N THR A 334 10.74 -2.47 -8.51
CA THR A 334 10.56 -1.23 -9.28
C THR A 334 11.70 -0.25 -9.00
N TYR A 335 12.09 -0.07 -7.73
CA TYR A 335 13.22 0.77 -7.37
C TYR A 335 14.55 0.26 -7.95
N THR A 336 14.81 -1.04 -7.94
CA THR A 336 16.08 -1.61 -8.40
C THR A 336 16.36 -1.26 -9.86
N LYS A 337 15.31 -1.22 -10.70
CA LYS A 337 15.40 -0.75 -12.10
C LYS A 337 15.78 0.73 -12.20
N ILE A 338 15.20 1.58 -11.35
CA ILE A 338 15.52 3.02 -11.30
C ILE A 338 16.94 3.23 -10.77
N LYS A 339 17.33 2.55 -9.69
CA LYS A 339 18.65 2.64 -9.07
C LYS A 339 19.76 2.28 -10.05
N HIS A 340 19.63 1.16 -10.75
CA HIS A 340 20.60 0.73 -11.77
C HIS A 340 20.80 1.80 -12.85
N TYR A 341 19.73 2.48 -13.26
CA TYR A 341 19.84 3.59 -14.22
C TYR A 341 20.56 4.80 -13.63
N LEU A 342 20.29 5.16 -12.36
CA LEU A 342 20.94 6.28 -11.67
C LEU A 342 22.44 6.05 -11.47
N GLU A 343 22.84 4.81 -11.17
CA GLU A 343 24.24 4.44 -10.93
C GLU A 343 25.07 4.40 -12.22
N ASN A 344 24.47 3.95 -13.34
CA ASN A 344 25.18 3.78 -14.61
C ASN A 344 25.20 5.03 -15.51
N ASN A 345 24.44 6.07 -15.19
CA ASN A 345 24.47 7.36 -15.91
C ASN A 345 25.14 8.43 -15.05
N SER A 346 26.46 8.28 -14.89
CA SER A 346 27.38 8.95 -13.96
C SER A 346 27.58 10.47 -14.12
N ASN A 347 26.62 11.20 -14.70
CA ASN A 347 26.63 12.67 -14.67
C ASN A 347 25.88 13.27 -13.45
N PHE A 348 25.23 12.45 -12.62
CA PHE A 348 24.44 12.94 -11.47
C PHE A 348 25.16 12.86 -10.12
N ASN A 349 26.10 11.93 -9.93
CA ASN A 349 26.75 11.71 -8.63
C ASN A 349 27.91 12.67 -8.31
N ASN A 350 28.54 13.29 -9.32
CA ASN A 350 29.79 14.04 -9.10
C ASN A 350 29.59 15.51 -8.67
N ASN A 351 28.37 16.06 -8.69
CA ASN A 351 28.15 17.50 -8.42
C ASN A 351 27.38 17.84 -7.13
N TYR A 352 26.95 16.86 -6.32
CA TYR A 352 26.07 17.14 -5.17
C TYR A 352 26.41 16.40 -3.86
N ASN A 353 27.58 15.74 -3.80
CA ASN A 353 28.13 15.18 -2.56
C ASN A 353 28.89 16.21 -1.71
N SER A 354 28.95 17.50 -2.10
CA SER A 354 29.65 18.53 -1.35
C SER A 354 28.91 19.03 -0.09
N ASP A 355 27.63 18.67 0.10
CA ASP A 355 26.83 19.22 1.22
C ASP A 355 26.65 18.23 2.39
N SER A 356 27.41 17.12 2.41
CA SER A 356 27.44 16.16 3.52
C SER A 356 28.70 16.22 4.39
N GLU A 357 29.63 17.12 4.12
CA GLU A 357 30.77 17.40 4.99
C GLU A 357 30.88 18.90 5.25
N VAL A 358 30.15 19.39 6.26
CA VAL A 358 30.53 20.35 7.33
C VAL A 358 29.38 20.44 8.34
#